data_AF-A0A3R8X9G7-F1
#
_entry.id   AF-A0A3R8X9G7-F1
#
_cell.length_a   1.000
_cell.length_b   1.000
_cell.length_c   1.000
_cell.angle_alpha   90.00
_cell.angle_beta   90.00
_cell.angle_gamma   90.00
#
_symmetry.space_group_name_H-M   'P 1'
#
loop_
_entity.id
_entity.type
_entity.pdbx_description
1 polymer ?
#
loop_
_entity_poly.entity_id
_entity_poly.type
_entity_poly.pdbx_seq_one_letter_code
_entity_poly.pdbx_strand_id
1 'polypeptide(L)'
;MQEIKGAVSSNSGAESLVKVISTANGLSWVSPGENDGFYISDQAEFPEITFEVRVQGALPLSWSWEVEWNAKVSGLKERARKASSLQEFKKSGSFTSNSQIWIAELDGEVLGGRLTVTVVSGGNSIKRSVIIKGKNPSKEAVAAYVGDLDDMDGFEKLLEQETGSKHFINLDGEPIVAFDKGYGITQMTNPAPTYEQAWSWKENILGGSGIYKDKVFAAKKYLGQQGRAYTDDQLQHEVFSRWNGGSYHQWDSVAEVWVRKKSILCDSNAGNIGWSMDKEKNKGRTESELRERDKDKYRDGGKGQTKDHPWQYSGVCYADHVLDK
;
A
#
# COMPACT_ATOMS: atom_id res chain seq x y z
N MET A 1 -38.50 -30.86 -65.10
CA MET A 1 -39.18 -31.25 -63.83
C MET A 1 -38.26 -30.80 -62.72
N GLN A 2 -38.58 -29.84 -61.85
CA GLN A 2 -39.88 -29.41 -61.32
C GLN A 2 -39.80 -27.91 -60.95
N GLU A 3 -40.90 -27.17 -61.13
CA GLU A 3 -41.05 -25.73 -60.85
C GLU A 3 -40.94 -25.40 -59.34
N ILE A 4 -40.43 -24.19 -59.02
CA ILE A 4 -41.01 -23.36 -57.97
C ILE A 4 -41.28 -21.96 -58.54
N LYS A 5 -42.57 -21.64 -58.63
CA LYS A 5 -43.14 -20.30 -58.81
C LYS A 5 -43.19 -19.60 -57.46
N GLY A 6 -42.73 -18.36 -57.40
CA GLY A 6 -42.93 -17.44 -56.27
C GLY A 6 -42.91 -16.01 -56.78
N ALA A 7 -44.08 -15.38 -56.78
CA ALA A 7 -44.38 -14.14 -57.47
C ALA A 7 -43.55 -12.93 -56.99
N VAL A 8 -43.03 -12.17 -57.95
CA VAL A 8 -42.67 -10.76 -57.75
C VAL A 8 -43.98 -9.98 -57.63
N SER A 9 -44.38 -9.66 -56.41
CA SER A 9 -45.39 -8.61 -56.17
C SER A 9 -44.64 -7.29 -55.91
N SER A 10 -44.48 -6.48 -56.97
CA SER A 10 -44.10 -5.08 -56.80
C SER A 10 -45.25 -4.32 -56.16
N ASN A 11 -45.08 -3.88 -54.92
CA ASN A 11 -46.09 -3.10 -54.21
C ASN A 11 -46.01 -1.64 -54.69
N SER A 12 -46.91 -1.24 -55.60
CA SER A 12 -47.03 0.13 -56.10
C SER A 12 -47.96 0.96 -55.22
N GLY A 13 -47.59 1.15 -53.95
CA GLY A 13 -48.29 2.01 -53.01
C GLY A 13 -47.37 3.14 -52.52
N ALA A 14 -47.76 4.39 -52.75
CA ALA A 14 -46.97 5.59 -52.45
C ALA A 14 -46.73 5.87 -50.94
N GLU A 15 -47.03 4.94 -50.03
CA GLU A 15 -46.79 5.06 -48.59
C GLU A 15 -46.32 3.75 -47.94
N SER A 16 -45.66 2.88 -48.70
CA SER A 16 -45.06 1.65 -48.15
C SER A 16 -43.69 1.95 -47.53
N LEU A 17 -43.67 2.42 -46.28
CA LEU A 17 -42.47 2.42 -45.45
C LEU A 17 -42.04 0.97 -45.17
N VAL A 18 -41.17 0.42 -46.03
CA VAL A 18 -40.44 -0.81 -45.72
C VAL A 18 -39.50 -0.49 -44.55
N LYS A 19 -39.85 -0.97 -43.36
CA LYS A 19 -38.93 -0.94 -42.21
C LYS A 19 -37.79 -1.90 -42.50
N VAL A 20 -36.72 -1.37 -43.11
CA VAL A 20 -35.42 -2.04 -43.15
C VAL A 20 -34.92 -2.08 -41.71
N ILE A 21 -35.13 -3.19 -41.02
CA ILE A 21 -34.45 -3.46 -39.76
C ILE A 21 -33.01 -3.77 -40.17
N SER A 22 -32.14 -2.77 -40.16
CA SER A 22 -30.70 -3.03 -40.14
C SER A 22 -30.46 -3.89 -38.91
N THR A 23 -30.03 -5.14 -39.12
CA THR A 23 -29.49 -5.99 -38.07
C THR A 23 -28.57 -5.15 -37.21
N ALA A 24 -28.91 -4.98 -35.93
CA ALA A 24 -28.06 -4.25 -35.00
C ALA A 24 -26.65 -4.84 -35.10
N ASN A 25 -25.70 -4.04 -35.57
CA ASN A 25 -24.28 -4.44 -35.67
C ASN A 25 -23.85 -4.86 -34.26
N GLY A 26 -23.86 -6.18 -34.01
CA GLY A 26 -23.78 -6.74 -32.68
C GLY A 26 -22.39 -6.54 -32.12
N LEU A 27 -22.22 -5.48 -31.32
CA LEU A 27 -21.10 -5.29 -30.42
C LEU A 27 -21.59 -5.56 -29.00
N SER A 28 -21.10 -6.63 -28.39
CA SER A 28 -21.50 -7.04 -27.03
C SER A 28 -20.35 -7.70 -26.31
N TRP A 29 -20.31 -7.53 -24.99
CA TRP A 29 -19.34 -8.24 -24.14
C TRP A 29 -19.60 -9.74 -24.08
N VAL A 30 -18.52 -10.52 -24.08
CA VAL A 30 -18.50 -11.95 -23.74
C VAL A 30 -17.98 -12.12 -22.31
N SER A 31 -16.86 -11.46 -21.99
CA SER A 31 -16.21 -11.51 -20.68
C SER A 31 -15.41 -10.22 -20.43
N PRO A 32 -15.09 -9.91 -19.17
CA PRO A 32 -15.68 -10.45 -17.94
C PRO A 32 -17.12 -9.93 -17.72
N GLY A 33 -17.76 -10.39 -16.63
CA GLY A 33 -19.02 -9.87 -16.13
C GLY A 33 -18.88 -8.47 -15.54
N GLU A 34 -19.99 -7.73 -15.47
CA GLU A 34 -19.99 -6.38 -14.87
C GLU A 34 -19.71 -6.45 -13.36
N ASN A 35 -18.71 -5.70 -12.91
CA ASN A 35 -18.20 -5.65 -11.55
C ASN A 35 -17.58 -6.98 -11.05
N ASP A 36 -17.15 -7.87 -11.94
CA ASP A 36 -16.37 -9.04 -11.54
C ASP A 36 -15.13 -8.61 -10.74
N GLY A 37 -14.77 -9.43 -9.74
CA GLY A 37 -13.68 -9.16 -8.81
C GLY A 37 -12.40 -9.90 -9.17
N PHE A 38 -11.30 -9.17 -9.27
CA PHE A 38 -9.95 -9.70 -9.52
C PHE A 38 -9.01 -9.30 -8.39
N TYR A 39 -7.92 -10.05 -8.21
CA TYR A 39 -7.00 -9.85 -7.10
C TYR A 39 -5.56 -9.76 -7.57
N ILE A 40 -4.90 -8.65 -7.25
CA ILE A 40 -3.43 -8.58 -7.18
C ILE A 40 -2.98 -9.65 -6.18
N SER A 41 -2.02 -10.47 -6.59
CA SER A 41 -1.56 -11.61 -5.81
C SER A 41 -0.85 -11.18 -4.52
N ASP A 42 -0.65 -12.13 -3.62
CA ASP A 42 0.16 -11.89 -2.41
C ASP A 42 1.65 -11.64 -2.74
N GLN A 43 2.08 -11.89 -4.00
CA GLN A 43 3.40 -11.57 -4.53
C GLN A 43 3.46 -10.21 -5.26
N ALA A 44 2.40 -9.40 -5.16
CA ALA A 44 2.21 -8.14 -5.87
C ALA A 44 2.16 -8.28 -7.40
N GLU A 45 1.63 -9.39 -7.91
CA GLU A 45 1.47 -9.58 -9.36
C GLU A 45 0.06 -9.15 -9.80
N PHE A 46 -0.02 -8.41 -10.91
CA PHE A 46 -1.28 -8.01 -11.49
C PHE A 46 -2.06 -9.24 -12.01
N PRO A 47 -3.37 -9.34 -11.75
CA PRO A 47 -4.16 -10.49 -12.22
C PRO A 47 -4.29 -10.50 -13.74
N GLU A 48 -4.33 -11.68 -14.34
CA GLU A 48 -4.75 -11.81 -15.74
C GLU A 48 -6.25 -11.48 -15.84
N ILE A 49 -6.58 -10.39 -16.55
CA ILE A 49 -7.96 -9.97 -16.81
C ILE A 49 -8.17 -9.94 -18.32
N THR A 50 -8.94 -10.91 -18.82
CA THR A 50 -9.23 -11.04 -20.24
C THR A 50 -10.59 -10.42 -20.57
N PHE A 51 -10.57 -9.37 -21.38
CA PHE A 51 -11.74 -8.72 -21.95
C PHE A 51 -12.01 -9.28 -23.34
N GLU A 52 -13.18 -9.86 -23.54
CA GLU A 52 -13.62 -10.40 -24.83
C GLU A 52 -14.93 -9.74 -25.26
N VAL A 53 -14.99 -9.34 -26.52
CA VAL A 53 -16.21 -8.84 -27.15
C VAL A 53 -16.58 -9.70 -28.35
N ARG A 54 -17.88 -9.83 -28.60
CA ARG A 54 -18.40 -10.31 -29.88
C ARG A 54 -18.65 -9.09 -30.76
N VAL A 55 -18.09 -9.09 -31.96
CA VAL A 55 -18.32 -8.05 -32.97
C VAL A 55 -18.71 -8.66 -34.32
N GLN A 56 -19.79 -8.16 -34.91
CA GLN A 56 -20.22 -8.47 -36.28
C GLN A 56 -19.96 -7.31 -37.25
N GLY A 57 -19.35 -6.22 -36.76
CA GLY A 57 -19.07 -4.97 -37.50
C GLY A 57 -17.62 -4.82 -37.96
N ALA A 58 -17.25 -3.59 -38.29
CA ALA A 58 -15.96 -3.24 -38.85
C ALA A 58 -14.82 -3.32 -37.82
N LEU A 59 -13.69 -3.87 -38.27
CA LEU A 59 -12.39 -3.79 -37.61
C LEU A 59 -11.56 -2.62 -38.21
N PRO A 60 -10.57 -2.08 -37.48
CA PRO A 60 -10.15 -2.45 -36.12
C PRO A 60 -11.11 -1.94 -35.03
N LEU A 61 -11.09 -2.61 -33.87
CA LEU A 61 -11.70 -2.13 -32.64
C LEU A 61 -10.85 -1.02 -32.03
N SER A 62 -11.48 0.03 -31.53
CA SER A 62 -10.82 1.02 -30.66
C SER A 62 -11.10 0.67 -29.21
N TRP A 63 -10.03 0.41 -28.47
CA TRP A 63 -10.07 0.08 -27.05
C TRP A 63 -9.59 1.29 -26.25
N SER A 64 -10.25 1.56 -25.13
CA SER A 64 -9.76 2.49 -24.13
C SER A 64 -10.08 1.95 -22.75
N TRP A 65 -9.21 2.25 -21.79
CA TRP A 65 -9.35 1.79 -20.42
C TRP A 65 -9.04 2.94 -19.47
N GLU A 66 -9.66 2.87 -18.32
CA GLU A 66 -9.48 3.81 -17.22
C GLU A 66 -9.55 3.03 -15.92
N VAL A 67 -8.53 3.15 -15.08
CA VAL A 67 -8.52 2.61 -13.72
C VAL A 67 -8.49 3.75 -12.73
N GLU A 68 -9.40 3.71 -11.76
CA GLU A 68 -9.52 4.73 -10.73
C GLU A 68 -9.73 4.15 -9.33
N TRP A 69 -9.20 4.85 -8.33
CA TRP A 69 -9.38 4.51 -6.92
C TRP A 69 -9.49 5.77 -6.08
N ASN A 70 -10.54 5.83 -5.26
CA ASN A 70 -10.78 6.88 -4.30
C ASN A 70 -10.27 6.44 -2.91
N ALA A 71 -9.09 6.93 -2.52
CA ALA A 71 -8.42 6.54 -1.29
C ALA A 71 -9.16 7.05 -0.04
N LYS A 72 -9.97 6.19 0.58
CA LYS A 72 -10.68 6.50 1.82
C LYS A 72 -9.93 5.99 3.03
N VAL A 73 -9.95 6.75 4.13
CA VAL A 73 -9.33 6.38 5.41
C VAL A 73 -9.90 5.07 5.94
N SER A 74 -9.01 4.15 6.32
CA SER A 74 -9.34 2.90 7.02
C SER A 74 -8.76 2.87 8.45
N GLY A 75 -7.52 3.34 8.61
CA GLY A 75 -6.63 2.88 9.69
C GLY A 75 -6.32 1.38 9.56
N LEU A 76 -5.87 0.73 10.64
CA LEU A 76 -5.52 -0.70 10.64
C LEU A 76 -6.68 -1.65 10.96
N LYS A 77 -7.82 -1.13 11.43
CA LYS A 77 -8.96 -1.96 11.86
C LYS A 77 -9.79 -2.41 10.67
N GLU A 78 -10.19 -3.69 10.68
CA GLU A 78 -11.14 -4.27 9.72
C GLU A 78 -12.55 -3.70 9.97
N ARG A 79 -12.90 -2.64 9.25
CA ARG A 79 -14.22 -2.00 9.33
C ARG A 79 -14.50 -1.22 8.06
N ALA A 80 -15.78 -1.00 7.78
CA ALA A 80 -16.19 -0.14 6.68
C ALA A 80 -15.56 1.26 6.79
N ARG A 81 -15.07 1.78 5.67
CA ARG A 81 -14.48 3.11 5.55
C ARG A 81 -15.58 4.16 5.68
N LYS A 82 -15.41 5.12 6.60
CA LYS A 82 -16.43 6.15 6.94
C LYS A 82 -16.12 7.55 6.40
N ALA A 83 -14.92 7.75 5.84
CA ALA A 83 -14.41 9.07 5.48
C ALA A 83 -14.65 9.42 4.00
N SER A 84 -14.59 10.72 3.70
CA SER A 84 -14.39 11.23 2.34
C SER A 84 -13.04 10.75 1.80
N SER A 85 -12.93 10.67 0.47
CA SER A 85 -11.67 10.36 -0.21
C SER A 85 -10.61 11.40 0.18
N LEU A 86 -9.41 10.95 0.57
CA LEU A 86 -8.25 11.81 0.82
C LEU A 86 -7.54 12.18 -0.48
N GLN A 87 -7.63 11.30 -1.48
CA GLN A 87 -6.97 11.43 -2.77
C GLN A 87 -7.66 10.53 -3.79
N GLU A 88 -7.78 11.04 -5.01
CA GLU A 88 -8.21 10.27 -6.18
C GLU A 88 -6.98 9.89 -6.99
N PHE A 89 -6.87 8.60 -7.31
CA PHE A 89 -5.86 8.07 -8.21
C PHE A 89 -6.55 7.62 -9.50
N LYS A 90 -5.92 7.92 -10.63
CA LYS A 90 -6.49 7.65 -11.95
C LYS A 90 -5.40 7.44 -12.99
N LYS A 91 -5.56 6.43 -13.84
CA LYS A 91 -4.73 6.19 -15.01
C LYS A 91 -5.60 5.70 -16.18
N SER A 92 -5.22 6.03 -17.40
CA SER A 92 -5.97 5.64 -18.60
C SER A 92 -5.06 5.41 -19.78
N GLY A 93 -5.49 4.56 -20.71
CA GLY A 93 -4.81 4.31 -21.97
C GLY A 93 -5.80 3.98 -23.09
N SER A 94 -5.31 3.99 -24.32
CA SER A 94 -6.11 3.60 -25.49
C SER A 94 -5.22 3.04 -26.61
N PHE A 95 -5.82 2.18 -27.43
CA PHE A 95 -5.15 1.54 -28.56
C PHE A 95 -6.18 1.02 -29.57
N THR A 96 -5.71 0.56 -30.73
CA THR A 96 -6.57 -0.10 -31.72
C THR A 96 -6.09 -1.53 -31.98
N SER A 97 -7.00 -2.45 -32.26
CA SER A 97 -6.66 -3.85 -32.49
C SER A 97 -7.66 -4.53 -33.42
N ASN A 98 -7.20 -5.49 -34.22
CA ASN A 98 -8.06 -6.41 -34.97
C ASN A 98 -8.53 -7.59 -34.10
N SER A 99 -8.01 -7.73 -32.88
CA SER A 99 -8.41 -8.76 -31.92
C SER A 99 -9.72 -8.37 -31.23
N GLN A 100 -10.56 -9.38 -31.01
CA GLN A 100 -11.76 -9.31 -30.17
C GLN A 100 -11.45 -9.51 -28.67
N ILE A 101 -10.21 -9.85 -28.37
CA ILE A 101 -9.69 -10.12 -27.04
C ILE A 101 -8.62 -9.10 -26.70
N TRP A 102 -8.68 -8.57 -25.48
CA TRP A 102 -7.62 -7.81 -24.85
C TRP A 102 -7.32 -8.37 -23.46
N ILE A 103 -6.05 -8.65 -23.19
CA ILE A 103 -5.56 -8.97 -21.84
C ILE A 103 -5.08 -7.66 -21.22
N ALA A 104 -5.64 -7.29 -20.08
CA ALA A 104 -5.29 -6.04 -19.43
C ALA A 104 -3.87 -6.10 -18.86
N GLU A 105 -3.01 -5.17 -19.31
CA GLU A 105 -1.63 -5.03 -18.84
C GLU A 105 -1.37 -3.70 -18.13
N LEU A 106 -2.24 -2.69 -18.31
CA LEU A 106 -2.16 -1.36 -17.66
C LEU A 106 -0.78 -0.67 -17.75
N ASP A 107 -0.13 -0.78 -18.90
CA ASP A 107 1.25 -0.33 -19.17
C ASP A 107 2.32 -1.03 -18.31
N GLY A 108 2.03 -2.24 -17.82
CA GLY A 108 2.91 -3.04 -16.98
C GLY A 108 2.84 -2.71 -15.49
N GLU A 109 1.94 -1.82 -15.06
CA GLU A 109 1.83 -1.40 -13.65
C GLU A 109 0.84 -2.24 -12.85
N VAL A 110 1.15 -2.43 -11.56
CA VAL A 110 0.28 -3.12 -10.61
C VAL A 110 -0.69 -2.13 -9.97
N LEU A 111 -1.86 -1.95 -10.59
CA LEU A 111 -2.88 -1.00 -10.18
C LEU A 111 -4.16 -1.69 -9.70
N GLY A 112 -4.85 -1.10 -8.72
CA GLY A 112 -6.17 -1.58 -8.28
C GLY A 112 -7.24 -0.51 -8.26
N GLY A 113 -8.45 -0.90 -7.88
CA GLY A 113 -9.64 -0.05 -7.93
C GLY A 113 -10.62 -0.48 -8.99
N ARG A 114 -11.37 0.47 -9.55
CA ARG A 114 -12.35 0.21 -10.61
C ARG A 114 -11.66 0.38 -11.96
N LEU A 115 -11.56 -0.71 -12.73
CA LEU A 115 -11.12 -0.68 -14.12
C LEU A 115 -12.35 -0.68 -15.02
N THR A 116 -12.50 0.35 -15.85
CA THR A 116 -13.55 0.49 -16.84
C THR A 116 -12.94 0.46 -18.24
N VAL A 117 -13.42 -0.45 -19.07
CA VAL A 117 -12.99 -0.63 -20.46
C VAL A 117 -14.11 -0.22 -21.39
N THR A 118 -13.77 0.56 -22.40
CA THR A 118 -14.67 1.01 -23.46
C THR A 118 -14.17 0.50 -24.81
N VAL A 119 -15.06 -0.14 -25.57
CA VAL A 119 -14.78 -0.66 -26.92
C VAL A 119 -15.68 0.03 -27.93
N VAL A 120 -15.09 0.50 -29.01
CA VAL A 120 -15.78 1.17 -30.12
C VAL A 120 -15.55 0.40 -31.43
N SER A 121 -16.63 0.12 -32.16
CA SER A 121 -16.62 -0.47 -33.51
C SER A 121 -17.73 0.14 -34.37
N GLY A 122 -17.37 0.66 -35.55
CA GLY A 122 -18.35 1.16 -36.53
C GLY A 122 -19.33 2.21 -35.98
N GLY A 123 -18.90 3.03 -35.00
CA GLY A 123 -19.73 4.03 -34.33
C GLY A 123 -20.51 3.54 -33.10
N ASN A 124 -20.54 2.23 -32.83
CA ASN A 124 -21.12 1.67 -31.60
C ASN A 124 -20.08 1.64 -30.48
N SER A 125 -20.51 1.95 -29.25
CA SER A 125 -19.65 1.96 -28.07
C SER A 125 -20.28 1.16 -26.94
N ILE A 126 -19.52 0.23 -26.35
CA ILE A 126 -19.91 -0.52 -25.14
C ILE A 126 -18.88 -0.34 -24.03
N LYS A 127 -19.32 -0.44 -22.77
CA LYS A 127 -18.46 -0.32 -21.58
C LYS A 127 -18.62 -1.53 -20.66
N ARG A 128 -17.55 -1.92 -19.97
CA ARG A 128 -17.51 -2.96 -18.94
C ARG A 128 -16.63 -2.52 -17.81
N SER A 129 -17.07 -2.69 -16.57
CA SER A 129 -16.24 -2.43 -15.40
C SER A 129 -15.94 -3.71 -14.63
N VAL A 130 -14.77 -3.77 -14.01
CA VAL A 130 -14.35 -4.79 -13.03
C VAL A 130 -13.75 -4.12 -11.80
N ILE A 131 -13.65 -4.85 -10.69
CA ILE A 131 -13.05 -4.39 -9.44
C ILE A 131 -11.77 -5.16 -9.18
N ILE A 132 -10.65 -4.47 -9.07
CA ILE A 132 -9.34 -5.04 -8.76
C ILE A 132 -9.03 -4.75 -7.29
N LYS A 133 -8.77 -5.80 -6.53
CA LYS A 133 -8.47 -5.80 -5.10
C LYS A 133 -7.07 -6.34 -4.86
N GLY A 134 -6.54 -6.17 -3.66
CA GLY A 134 -5.25 -6.71 -3.25
C GLY A 134 -5.35 -7.84 -2.23
N LYS A 135 -4.36 -8.73 -2.26
CA LYS A 135 -4.11 -9.71 -1.19
C LYS A 135 -2.88 -9.30 -0.41
N ASN A 136 -2.96 -9.46 0.91
CA ASN A 136 -1.80 -9.20 1.78
C ASN A 136 -0.69 -10.23 1.50
N PRO A 137 0.59 -9.81 1.49
CA PRO A 137 1.70 -10.75 1.51
C PRO A 137 1.74 -11.53 2.82
N SER A 138 2.44 -12.67 2.81
CA SER A 138 2.85 -13.31 4.06
C SER A 138 4.03 -12.55 4.69
N LYS A 139 4.25 -12.73 5.99
CA LYS A 139 5.41 -12.10 6.67
C LYS A 139 6.73 -12.58 6.07
N GLU A 140 6.79 -13.85 5.69
CA GLU A 140 7.95 -14.48 5.07
C GLU A 140 8.22 -13.90 3.68
N ALA A 141 7.18 -13.62 2.90
CA ALA A 141 7.33 -12.97 1.60
C ALA A 141 7.86 -11.52 1.74
N VAL A 142 7.37 -10.78 2.74
CA VAL A 142 7.90 -9.45 3.06
C VAL A 142 9.37 -9.53 3.50
N ALA A 143 9.70 -10.43 4.42
CA ALA A 143 11.06 -10.62 4.91
C ALA A 143 12.03 -11.03 3.80
N ALA A 144 11.63 -11.95 2.92
CA ALA A 144 12.44 -12.36 1.77
C ALA A 144 12.70 -11.19 0.81
N TYR A 145 11.66 -10.44 0.44
CA TYR A 145 11.80 -9.29 -0.45
C TYR A 145 12.67 -8.19 0.16
N VAL A 146 12.51 -7.91 1.47
CA VAL A 146 13.35 -6.94 2.19
C VAL A 146 14.81 -7.41 2.24
N GLY A 147 15.05 -8.71 2.49
CA GLY A 147 16.39 -9.29 2.55
C GLY A 147 17.15 -9.27 1.22
N ASP A 148 16.44 -9.18 0.09
CA ASP A 148 17.04 -9.02 -1.24
C ASP A 148 17.45 -7.55 -1.54
N LEU A 149 17.06 -6.60 -0.69
CA LEU A 149 17.36 -5.18 -0.87
C LEU A 149 18.61 -4.76 -0.06
N ASP A 150 19.49 -4.00 -0.71
CA ASP A 150 20.70 -3.49 -0.06
C ASP A 150 20.40 -2.60 1.15
N ASP A 151 21.17 -2.81 2.23
CA ASP A 151 21.15 -2.03 3.47
C ASP A 151 19.79 -2.05 4.21
N MET A 152 18.97 -3.10 4.04
CA MET A 152 17.61 -3.21 4.62
C MET A 152 17.46 -4.18 5.80
N ASP A 153 18.55 -4.71 6.35
CA ASP A 153 18.51 -5.72 7.40
C ASP A 153 17.61 -5.30 8.58
N GLY A 154 16.58 -6.08 8.88
CA GLY A 154 15.63 -5.83 9.97
C GLY A 154 14.47 -4.88 9.62
N PHE A 155 14.43 -4.30 8.42
CA PHE A 155 13.33 -3.40 8.05
C PHE A 155 11.96 -4.11 8.11
N GLU A 156 11.92 -5.41 7.82
CA GLU A 156 10.72 -6.25 7.94
C GLU A 156 10.12 -6.25 9.35
N LYS A 157 10.96 -6.18 10.40
CA LYS A 157 10.47 -6.09 11.80
C LYS A 157 9.77 -4.76 12.07
N LEU A 158 10.24 -3.67 11.45
CA LEU A 158 9.56 -2.38 11.54
C LEU A 158 8.23 -2.42 10.78
N LEU A 159 8.19 -3.01 9.58
CA LEU A 159 6.94 -3.18 8.83
C LEU A 159 5.91 -4.01 9.61
N GLU A 160 6.37 -5.06 10.30
CA GLU A 160 5.54 -5.84 11.21
C GLU A 160 5.02 -4.99 12.39
N GLN A 161 5.87 -4.19 13.00
CA GLN A 161 5.48 -3.29 14.09
C GLN A 161 4.47 -2.23 13.64
N GLU A 162 4.63 -1.65 12.45
CA GLU A 162 3.79 -0.55 11.95
C GLU A 162 2.40 -1.03 11.51
N THR A 163 2.33 -2.16 10.80
CA THR A 163 1.08 -2.59 10.15
C THR A 163 0.73 -4.07 10.33
N GLY A 164 1.57 -4.84 11.04
CA GLY A 164 1.48 -6.30 11.08
C GLY A 164 1.88 -6.96 9.76
N SER A 165 2.74 -6.28 8.98
CA SER A 165 3.12 -6.65 7.61
C SER A 165 1.95 -6.67 6.62
N LYS A 166 0.88 -5.92 6.91
CA LYS A 166 -0.28 -5.79 6.04
C LYS A 166 -0.14 -4.59 5.14
N HIS A 167 -0.56 -4.76 3.89
CA HIS A 167 -0.68 -3.68 2.92
C HIS A 167 -2.14 -3.31 2.65
N PHE A 168 -3.06 -4.29 2.70
CA PHE A 168 -4.48 -4.15 2.41
C PHE A 168 -5.35 -4.42 3.63
N ILE A 169 -6.54 -3.82 3.65
CA ILE A 169 -7.62 -4.19 4.56
C ILE A 169 -8.32 -5.42 3.99
N ASN A 170 -8.39 -6.51 4.75
CA ASN A 170 -8.92 -7.79 4.25
C ASN A 170 -10.41 -7.68 3.89
N LEU A 171 -11.15 -6.81 4.58
CA LEU A 171 -12.58 -6.60 4.37
C LEU A 171 -12.93 -6.10 2.96
N ASP A 172 -12.15 -5.18 2.40
CA ASP A 172 -12.42 -4.57 1.09
C ASP A 172 -11.37 -4.86 0.03
N GLY A 173 -10.17 -5.29 0.44
CA GLY A 173 -9.03 -5.52 -0.44
C GLY A 173 -8.42 -4.23 -0.98
N GLU A 174 -8.70 -3.09 -0.35
CA GLU A 174 -8.07 -1.81 -0.70
C GLU A 174 -6.86 -1.53 0.22
N PRO A 175 -5.86 -0.76 -0.25
CA PRO A 175 -4.72 -0.38 0.55
C PRO A 175 -5.11 0.25 1.89
N ILE A 176 -4.26 0.04 2.90
CA ILE A 176 -4.38 0.74 4.18
C ILE A 176 -4.14 2.23 3.94
N VAL A 177 -5.06 3.07 4.42
CA VAL A 177 -4.94 4.53 4.34
C VAL A 177 -5.12 5.12 5.73
N ALA A 178 -4.08 5.79 6.23
CA ALA A 178 -4.12 6.56 7.47
C ALA A 178 -4.68 7.97 7.25
N PHE A 179 -5.13 8.60 8.33
CA PHE A 179 -5.79 9.90 8.28
C PHE A 179 -4.85 11.04 7.85
N ASP A 180 -3.55 10.86 8.04
CA ASP A 180 -2.47 11.77 7.69
C ASP A 180 -1.93 11.53 6.27
N LYS A 181 -2.61 10.70 5.46
CA LYS A 181 -2.20 10.27 4.12
C LYS A 181 -1.00 9.31 4.10
N GLY A 182 -0.81 8.52 5.16
CA GLY A 182 0.04 7.33 5.10
C GLY A 182 -0.62 6.19 4.32
N TYR A 183 0.11 5.53 3.41
CA TYR A 183 -0.41 4.45 2.56
C TYR A 183 0.38 3.15 2.71
N GLY A 184 -0.35 2.03 2.74
CA GLY A 184 0.22 0.69 2.62
C GLY A 184 1.09 0.26 3.80
N ILE A 185 1.90 -0.77 3.57
CA ILE A 185 2.70 -1.47 4.59
C ILE A 185 3.76 -0.58 5.26
N THR A 186 4.29 0.41 4.54
CA THR A 186 5.28 1.36 5.05
C THR A 186 4.66 2.64 5.64
N GLN A 187 3.34 2.82 5.47
CA GLN A 187 2.65 4.08 5.79
C GLN A 187 3.31 5.31 5.13
N MET A 188 3.71 5.21 3.86
CA MET A 188 4.31 6.32 3.09
C MET A 188 3.41 7.56 3.08
N THR A 189 3.92 8.68 3.58
CA THR A 189 3.17 9.95 3.69
C THR A 189 3.80 11.11 2.91
N ASN A 190 5.14 11.25 2.94
CA ASN A 190 5.85 12.34 2.26
C ASN A 190 7.22 11.87 1.71
N PRO A 191 7.44 11.87 0.38
CA PRO A 191 6.48 12.25 -0.66
C PRO A 191 5.25 11.31 -0.65
N ALA A 192 4.12 11.83 -1.11
CA ALA A 192 2.93 11.00 -1.32
C ALA A 192 3.25 9.90 -2.33
N PRO A 193 2.74 8.67 -2.16
CA PRO A 193 3.03 7.57 -3.08
C PRO A 193 2.44 7.84 -4.47
N THR A 194 3.06 7.24 -5.49
CA THR A 194 2.43 7.06 -6.80
C THR A 194 1.24 6.10 -6.70
N TYR A 195 0.43 6.00 -7.77
CA TYR A 195 -0.70 5.08 -7.80
C TYR A 195 -0.24 3.61 -7.61
N GLU A 196 0.80 3.20 -8.33
CA GLU A 196 1.36 1.86 -8.19
C GLU A 196 1.98 1.62 -6.81
N GLN A 197 2.72 2.59 -6.24
CA GLN A 197 3.24 2.49 -4.88
C GLN A 197 2.14 2.38 -3.82
N ALA A 198 0.92 2.82 -4.11
CA ALA A 198 -0.21 2.63 -3.20
C ALA A 198 -0.84 1.24 -3.30
N TRP A 199 -0.69 0.52 -4.42
CA TRP A 199 -1.35 -0.77 -4.69
C TRP A 199 -0.40 -1.97 -4.77
N SER A 200 0.89 -1.77 -5.01
CA SER A 200 1.91 -2.82 -4.97
C SER A 200 2.66 -2.73 -3.65
N TRP A 201 2.58 -3.78 -2.83
CA TRP A 201 3.31 -3.80 -1.56
C TRP A 201 4.82 -3.78 -1.77
N LYS A 202 5.32 -4.34 -2.88
CA LYS A 202 6.75 -4.31 -3.25
C LYS A 202 7.21 -2.90 -3.61
N GLU A 203 6.43 -2.20 -4.45
CA GLU A 203 6.72 -0.80 -4.82
C GLU A 203 6.55 0.13 -3.62
N ASN A 204 5.61 -0.16 -2.72
CA ASN A 204 5.44 0.58 -1.47
C ASN A 204 6.66 0.42 -0.55
N ILE A 205 7.17 -0.81 -0.37
CA ILE A 205 8.41 -1.05 0.39
C ILE A 205 9.58 -0.33 -0.28
N LEU A 206 9.72 -0.43 -1.60
CA LEU A 206 10.79 0.23 -2.32
C LEU A 206 10.73 1.75 -2.17
N GLY A 207 9.55 2.35 -2.33
CA GLY A 207 9.31 3.77 -2.14
C GLY A 207 9.56 4.24 -0.70
N GLY A 208 9.16 3.44 0.30
CA GLY A 208 9.36 3.73 1.72
C GLY A 208 10.79 3.45 2.22
N SER A 209 11.56 2.63 1.50
CA SER A 209 12.90 2.19 1.90
C SER A 209 13.89 3.36 2.07
N GLY A 210 13.71 4.45 1.34
CA GLY A 210 14.60 5.62 1.40
C GLY A 210 14.74 6.18 2.81
N ILE A 211 13.64 6.25 3.58
CA ILE A 211 13.67 6.74 4.97
C ILE A 211 14.49 5.80 5.85
N TYR A 212 14.35 4.49 5.66
CA TYR A 212 15.14 3.51 6.41
C TYR A 212 16.62 3.61 6.06
N LYS A 213 16.96 3.71 4.77
CA LYS A 213 18.35 3.92 4.29
C LYS A 213 18.98 5.16 4.92
N ASP A 214 18.23 6.26 5.03
CA ASP A 214 18.70 7.46 5.72
C ASP A 214 18.99 7.20 7.21
N LYS A 215 18.18 6.38 7.89
CA LYS A 215 18.44 5.98 9.28
C LYS A 215 19.66 5.09 9.40
N VAL A 216 19.85 4.14 8.47
CA VAL A 216 21.05 3.29 8.37
C VAL A 216 22.29 4.14 8.18
N PHE A 217 22.28 5.06 7.21
CA PHE A 217 23.38 5.97 6.98
C PHE A 217 23.71 6.81 8.23
N ALA A 218 22.70 7.38 8.87
CA ALA A 218 22.88 8.16 10.09
C ALA A 218 23.43 7.33 11.26
N ALA A 219 23.02 6.07 11.38
CA ALA A 219 23.53 5.13 12.38
C ALA A 219 24.99 4.75 12.11
N LYS A 220 25.33 4.34 10.88
CA LYS A 220 26.71 4.03 10.45
C LYS A 220 27.63 5.22 10.71
N LYS A 221 27.22 6.44 10.35
CA LYS A 221 27.98 7.67 10.60
C LYS A 221 28.21 7.94 12.09
N TYR A 222 27.19 7.73 12.93
CA TYR A 222 27.29 7.97 14.37
C TYR A 222 28.17 6.94 15.07
N LEU A 223 27.97 5.66 14.75
CA LEU A 223 28.72 4.56 15.36
C LEU A 223 30.17 4.51 14.89
N GLY A 224 30.44 4.84 13.62
CA GLY A 224 31.78 4.91 13.04
C GLY A 224 32.56 6.20 13.31
N GLN A 225 31.98 7.15 14.06
CA GLN A 225 32.65 8.41 14.35
C GLN A 225 34.01 8.17 15.02
N GLN A 226 35.02 8.99 14.66
CA GLN A 226 36.39 8.84 15.18
C GLN A 226 37.02 7.46 14.90
N GLY A 227 36.56 6.73 13.88
CA GLY A 227 37.10 5.42 13.52
C GLY A 227 36.75 4.30 14.50
N ARG A 228 35.69 4.48 15.30
CA ARG A 228 35.24 3.47 16.27
C ARG A 228 34.63 2.26 15.58
N ALA A 229 34.95 1.08 16.07
CA ALA A 229 34.32 -0.17 15.65
C ALA A 229 32.93 -0.32 16.30
N TYR A 230 32.03 -1.02 15.61
CA TYR A 230 30.71 -1.40 16.10
C TYR A 230 30.28 -2.74 15.48
N THR A 231 29.34 -3.43 16.13
CA THR A 231 28.76 -4.68 15.63
C THR A 231 27.49 -4.45 14.81
N ASP A 232 27.07 -5.44 14.03
CA ASP A 232 25.79 -5.37 13.29
C ASP A 232 24.59 -5.25 14.23
N ASP A 233 24.64 -5.91 15.39
CA ASP A 233 23.63 -5.78 16.45
C ASP A 233 23.54 -4.32 16.96
N GLN A 234 24.69 -3.66 17.18
CA GLN A 234 24.72 -2.25 17.57
C GLN A 234 24.18 -1.35 16.48
N LEU A 235 24.48 -1.65 15.22
CA LEU A 235 23.93 -0.93 14.07
C LEU A 235 22.41 -1.05 14.04
N GLN A 236 21.87 -2.26 14.17
CA GLN A 236 20.42 -2.50 14.09
C GLN A 236 19.65 -1.77 15.20
N HIS A 237 20.10 -1.88 16.45
CA HIS A 237 19.52 -1.14 17.58
C HIS A 237 19.56 0.39 17.36
N GLU A 238 20.67 0.90 16.83
CA GLU A 238 20.82 2.33 16.54
C GLU A 238 19.88 2.78 15.41
N VAL A 239 19.69 1.97 14.37
CA VAL A 239 18.74 2.24 13.27
C VAL A 239 17.31 2.28 13.80
N PHE A 240 16.88 1.28 14.57
CA PHE A 240 15.52 1.22 15.10
C PHE A 240 15.23 2.35 16.08
N SER A 241 16.21 2.72 16.91
CA SER A 241 16.08 3.89 17.77
C SER A 241 15.94 5.19 16.95
N ARG A 242 16.58 5.29 15.79
CA ARG A 242 16.49 6.47 14.91
C ARG A 242 15.21 6.51 14.09
N TRP A 243 14.60 5.35 13.82
CA TRP A 243 13.29 5.24 13.18
C TRP A 243 12.21 5.90 14.04
N ASN A 244 12.04 5.46 15.29
CA ASN A 244 11.08 6.07 16.22
C ASN A 244 11.54 7.45 16.74
N GLY A 245 12.84 7.72 16.75
CA GLY A 245 13.43 9.00 17.11
C GLY A 245 14.35 8.91 18.32
N GLY A 246 15.62 9.29 18.12
CA GLY A 246 16.67 9.27 19.14
C GLY A 246 17.97 8.63 18.65
N SER A 247 18.78 8.18 19.60
CA SER A 247 19.96 7.34 19.38
C SER A 247 20.04 6.33 20.52
N TYR A 248 20.47 5.12 20.23
CA TYR A 248 20.44 3.99 21.15
C TYR A 248 21.69 3.95 22.03
N HIS A 249 22.85 4.11 21.41
CA HIS A 249 24.14 3.95 22.05
C HIS A 249 24.75 5.28 22.51
N GLN A 250 25.60 5.18 23.53
CA GLN A 250 26.57 6.21 23.91
C GLN A 250 27.95 5.56 24.01
N TRP A 251 28.99 6.34 23.76
CA TRP A 251 30.36 5.85 23.86
C TRP A 251 30.85 5.87 25.30
N ASP A 252 31.32 4.73 25.80
CA ASP A 252 32.07 4.64 27.05
C ASP A 252 33.55 4.88 26.75
N SER A 253 34.08 6.04 27.15
CA SER A 253 35.48 6.40 26.87
C SER A 253 36.49 5.66 27.74
N VAL A 254 36.06 5.03 28.84
CA VAL A 254 36.95 4.28 29.71
C VAL A 254 37.10 2.85 29.20
N ALA A 255 35.98 2.25 28.82
CA ALA A 255 35.96 0.89 28.28
C ALA A 255 36.20 0.83 26.75
N GLU A 256 36.22 1.99 26.08
CA GLU A 256 36.36 2.13 24.62
C GLU A 256 35.35 1.28 23.84
N VAL A 257 34.09 1.29 24.29
CA VAL A 257 33.00 0.53 23.66
C VAL A 257 31.71 1.33 23.58
N TRP A 258 30.88 0.98 22.58
CA TRP A 258 29.50 1.43 22.51
C TRP A 258 28.65 0.69 23.54
N VAL A 259 27.88 1.44 24.34
CA VAL A 259 26.99 0.89 25.36
C VAL A 259 25.58 1.45 25.20
N ARG A 260 24.56 0.64 25.50
CA ARG A 260 23.16 1.10 25.60
C ARG A 260 23.08 2.31 26.53
N LYS A 261 22.33 3.34 26.16
CA LYS A 261 22.12 4.52 27.01
C LYS A 261 21.45 4.16 28.33
N LYS A 262 22.24 4.18 29.41
CA LYS A 262 21.78 3.90 30.77
C LYS A 262 20.89 4.99 31.37
N SER A 263 20.92 6.19 30.80
CA SER A 263 20.06 7.30 31.23
C SER A 263 18.59 7.11 30.86
N ILE A 264 18.24 6.09 30.08
CA ILE A 264 16.86 5.77 29.72
C ILE A 264 16.43 4.46 30.39
N LEU A 265 15.41 4.57 31.25
CA LEU A 265 14.66 3.44 31.79
C LEU A 265 13.39 3.25 30.95
N CYS A 266 13.17 2.05 30.44
CA CYS A 266 12.02 1.76 29.57
C CYS A 266 10.86 1.15 30.36
N ASP A 267 9.64 1.47 29.94
CA ASP A 267 8.44 0.82 30.45
C ASP A 267 8.23 -0.49 29.67
N SER A 268 8.52 -1.62 30.29
CA SER A 268 8.41 -2.95 29.70
C SER A 268 6.99 -3.30 29.22
N ASN A 269 5.98 -2.58 29.71
CA ASN A 269 4.58 -2.76 29.36
C ASN A 269 4.10 -1.76 28.31
N ALA A 270 5.01 -0.98 27.72
CA ALA A 270 4.73 -0.04 26.65
C ALA A 270 5.74 -0.20 25.51
N GLY A 271 5.30 0.04 24.27
CA GLY A 271 6.13 -0.21 23.09
C GLY A 271 7.26 0.78 22.88
N ASN A 272 7.10 2.05 23.27
CA ASN A 272 8.08 3.10 22.99
C ASN A 272 8.16 4.18 24.08
N ILE A 273 7.69 3.87 25.29
CA ILE A 273 7.65 4.82 26.40
C ILE A 273 8.77 4.52 27.39
N GLY A 274 9.40 5.57 27.91
CA GLY A 274 10.34 5.47 29.00
C GLY A 274 10.58 6.79 29.70
N TRP A 275 11.57 6.79 30.58
CA TRP A 275 11.96 7.91 31.41
C TRP A 275 13.45 8.20 31.29
N SER A 276 13.78 9.47 31.09
CA SER A 276 15.14 9.94 31.34
C SER A 276 15.39 9.98 32.84
N MET A 277 16.38 9.22 33.29
CA MET A 277 16.84 9.15 34.68
C MET A 277 17.67 10.37 35.09
N ASP A 278 17.99 11.25 34.14
CA ASP A 278 18.65 12.54 34.44
C ASP A 278 17.67 13.56 35.02
N LYS A 279 16.36 13.35 34.84
CA LYS A 279 15.32 14.23 35.41
C LYS A 279 15.18 13.96 36.91
N GLU A 280 15.24 15.00 37.72
CA GLU A 280 15.15 14.92 39.19
C GLU A 280 13.96 14.10 39.69
N LYS A 281 12.78 14.22 39.05
CA LYS A 281 11.59 13.45 39.43
C LYS A 281 11.67 11.95 39.15
N ASN A 282 12.63 11.51 38.34
CA ASN A 282 12.81 10.12 37.95
C ASN A 282 14.00 9.46 38.66
N LYS A 283 14.99 10.23 39.11
CA LYS A 283 16.20 9.73 39.77
C LYS A 283 15.87 8.77 40.92
N GLY A 284 16.54 7.62 40.93
CA GLY A 284 16.42 6.60 41.96
C GLY A 284 15.09 5.84 42.00
N ARG A 285 14.14 6.16 41.10
CA ARG A 285 12.86 5.45 41.04
C ARG A 285 12.95 4.21 40.18
N THR A 286 12.17 3.21 40.55
CA THR A 286 11.97 1.97 39.80
C THR A 286 10.97 2.17 38.67
N GLU A 287 10.96 1.24 37.71
CA GLU A 287 9.99 1.23 36.61
C GLU A 287 8.55 1.20 37.12
N SER A 288 8.25 0.36 38.12
CA SER A 288 6.90 0.24 38.68
C SER A 288 6.40 1.54 39.29
N GLU A 289 7.25 2.26 40.05
CA GLU A 289 6.90 3.55 40.65
C GLU A 289 6.64 4.64 39.60
N LEU A 290 7.42 4.65 38.52
CA LEU A 290 7.27 5.63 37.44
C LEU A 290 6.04 5.32 36.60
N ARG A 291 5.79 4.05 36.29
CA ARG A 291 4.60 3.60 35.56
C ARG A 291 3.33 3.91 36.34
N GLU A 292 3.29 3.63 37.65
CA GLU A 292 2.10 3.93 38.45
C GLU A 292 1.79 5.43 38.46
N ARG A 293 2.82 6.28 38.48
CA ARG A 293 2.66 7.74 38.38
C ARG A 293 2.10 8.18 37.02
N ASP A 294 2.53 7.56 35.93
CA ASP A 294 2.38 8.14 34.58
C ASP A 294 1.42 7.40 33.65
N LYS A 295 1.09 6.11 33.89
CA LYS A 295 0.32 5.25 32.97
C LYS A 295 -1.01 5.87 32.51
N ASP A 296 -1.70 6.59 33.40
CA ASP A 296 -3.00 7.21 33.11
C ASP A 296 -2.88 8.45 32.21
N LYS A 297 -1.67 8.99 32.04
CA LYS A 297 -1.35 10.14 31.18
C LYS A 297 -0.90 9.72 29.78
N TYR A 298 -0.57 8.45 29.55
CA TYR A 298 -0.12 7.98 28.23
C TYR A 298 -1.19 8.20 27.16
N ARG A 299 -2.46 8.04 27.51
CA ARG A 299 -3.60 8.26 26.59
C ARG A 299 -3.72 9.71 26.10
N ASP A 300 -3.13 10.66 26.83
CA ASP A 300 -3.12 12.08 26.46
C ASP A 300 -2.00 12.39 25.43
N GLY A 301 -1.21 11.38 25.05
CA GLY A 301 -0.08 11.51 24.12
C GLY A 301 0.94 12.54 24.60
N GLY A 302 1.53 13.29 23.67
CA GLY A 302 2.50 14.35 24.01
C GLY A 302 1.98 15.40 25.01
N LYS A 303 0.64 15.61 25.11
CA LYS A 303 0.05 16.54 26.09
C LYS A 303 0.13 16.01 27.53
N GLY A 304 0.27 14.69 27.70
CA GLY A 304 0.46 14.05 29.00
C GLY A 304 1.90 14.14 29.53
N GLN A 305 2.85 14.58 28.71
CA GLN A 305 4.26 14.74 29.10
C GLN A 305 4.45 16.09 29.80
N THR A 306 4.41 16.09 31.14
CA THR A 306 4.50 17.32 31.93
C THR A 306 5.68 17.27 32.89
N LYS A 307 5.93 18.38 33.61
CA LYS A 307 6.94 18.40 34.68
C LYS A 307 6.63 17.40 35.80
N ASP A 308 5.34 17.10 36.02
CA ASP A 308 4.88 16.15 37.04
C ASP A 308 4.86 14.71 36.52
N HIS A 309 4.66 14.56 35.21
CA HIS A 309 4.65 13.29 34.50
C HIS A 309 5.70 13.28 33.38
N PRO A 310 7.01 13.29 33.73
CA PRO A 310 8.09 13.48 32.77
C PRO A 310 8.49 12.22 31.98
N TRP A 311 7.53 11.36 31.64
CA TRP A 311 7.71 10.28 30.65
C TRP A 311 7.92 10.87 29.25
N GLN A 312 8.46 10.06 28.34
CA GLN A 312 8.68 10.47 26.96
C GLN A 312 8.60 9.27 26.00
N TYR A 313 8.32 9.56 24.73
CA TYR A 313 8.61 8.60 23.66
C TYR A 313 10.14 8.45 23.51
N SER A 314 10.61 7.23 23.36
CA SER A 314 12.03 6.90 23.39
C SER A 314 12.37 5.90 22.31
N GLY A 315 13.27 6.28 21.40
CA GLY A 315 13.85 5.36 20.42
C GLY A 315 14.59 4.19 21.08
N VAL A 316 15.22 4.38 22.25
CA VAL A 316 15.86 3.27 22.99
C VAL A 316 14.83 2.21 23.34
N CYS A 317 13.70 2.62 23.91
CA CYS A 317 12.65 1.70 24.34
C CYS A 317 11.92 1.05 23.16
N TYR A 318 11.78 1.80 22.06
CA TYR A 318 11.25 1.25 20.82
C TYR A 318 12.17 0.17 20.24
N ALA A 319 13.48 0.43 20.18
CA ALA A 319 14.43 -0.55 19.68
C ALA A 319 14.44 -1.83 20.54
N ASP A 320 14.52 -1.70 21.88
CA ASP A 320 14.41 -2.84 22.79
C ASP A 320 13.10 -3.61 22.54
N HIS A 321 11.97 -2.91 22.43
CA HIS A 321 10.67 -3.55 22.23
C HIS A 321 10.55 -4.34 20.92
N VAL A 322 11.16 -3.85 19.83
CA VAL A 322 11.06 -4.48 18.52
C VAL A 322 12.11 -5.59 18.36
N LEU A 323 13.29 -5.46 18.98
CA LEU A 323 14.40 -6.41 18.82
C LEU A 323 14.45 -7.51 19.87
N ASP A 324 14.00 -7.25 21.11
CA ASP A 324 14.03 -8.21 22.21
C ASP A 324 12.76 -9.09 22.31
N LYS A 325 11.87 -8.97 21.32
CA LYS A 325 10.63 -9.77 21.21
C LYS A 325 10.81 -11.05 20.42
#